data_AF-A0A182MZF3-F1
#
_entry.id   AF-A0A182MZF3-F1
#
_cell.length_a   1.000
_cell.length_b   1.000
_cell.length_c   1.000
_cell.angle_alpha   90.00
_cell.angle_beta   90.00
_cell.angle_gamma   90.00
#
_symmetry.space_group_name_H-M   'P 1'
#
loop_
_entity.id
_entity.type
_entity.pdbx_description
1 polymer ?
#
loop_
_entity_poly.entity_id
_entity_poly.type
_entity_poly.pdbx_seq_one_letter_code
_entity_poly.pdbx_strand_id
1 'polypeptide(L)'
;MKAAFVIAIAVCLVATTLAAPQLLSGLSSIGTNLGNLVTQVTTLLNNVLTSAGATTASILSSVLSNALSLLFGVVNAAGSLLSLPSATLATVNSLVSNAVNQIRAVAAGAGTTLSTLLPALGNVQNILGSLANNLGALNVPALVPLQSTLTQLASTIGTAVGQISG
;
A
#
# COMPACT_ATOMS: atom_id res chain seq x y z
N MET A 1 17.67 6.64 -23.30
CA MET A 1 18.32 6.62 -21.97
C MET A 1 17.59 5.79 -20.91
N LYS A 2 16.25 5.62 -20.96
CA LYS A 2 15.51 4.76 -20.00
C LYS A 2 15.83 3.25 -20.08
N ALA A 3 16.09 2.71 -21.28
CA ALA A 3 16.37 1.29 -21.47
C ALA A 3 17.73 0.84 -20.88
N ALA A 4 18.73 1.71 -20.88
CA ALA A 4 20.05 1.40 -20.31
C ALA A 4 20.00 1.23 -18.78
N PHE A 5 19.12 1.97 -18.10
CA PHE A 5 18.92 1.87 -16.65
C PHE A 5 18.21 0.56 -16.27
N VAL A 6 17.23 0.13 -17.08
CA VAL A 6 16.50 -1.14 -16.87
C VAL A 6 17.43 -2.35 -17.08
N ILE A 7 18.33 -2.29 -18.06
CA ILE A 7 19.30 -3.37 -18.33
C ILE A 7 20.41 -3.39 -17.25
N ALA A 8 20.89 -2.24 -16.79
CA ALA A 8 21.86 -2.18 -15.69
C ALA A 8 21.27 -2.72 -14.37
N ILE A 9 20.00 -2.45 -14.10
CA ILE A 9 19.27 -3.02 -12.95
C ILE A 9 19.08 -4.54 -13.13
N ALA A 10 18.74 -5.02 -14.33
CA ALA A 10 18.58 -6.45 -14.60
C ALA A 10 19.90 -7.23 -14.48
N VAL A 11 21.02 -6.66 -14.94
CA VAL A 11 22.34 -7.29 -14.84
C VAL A 11 22.88 -7.28 -13.40
N CYS A 12 22.64 -6.22 -12.62
CA CYS A 12 22.91 -6.22 -11.17
C CYS A 12 21.97 -7.17 -10.40
N LEU A 13 20.70 -7.32 -10.82
CA LEU A 13 19.78 -8.32 -10.27
C LEU A 13 20.33 -9.73 -10.48
N VAL A 14 20.77 -10.08 -11.70
CA VAL A 14 21.31 -11.42 -11.98
C VAL A 14 22.61 -11.68 -11.21
N ALA A 15 23.50 -10.71 -11.09
CA ALA A 15 24.73 -10.86 -10.30
C ALA A 15 24.47 -11.00 -8.78
N THR A 16 23.43 -10.35 -8.25
CA THR A 16 23.02 -10.48 -6.83
C THR A 16 22.15 -11.72 -6.56
N THR A 17 21.45 -12.26 -7.56
CA THR A 17 20.63 -13.47 -7.41
C THR A 17 21.43 -14.74 -7.10
N LEU A 18 22.72 -14.81 -7.45
CA LEU A 18 23.59 -15.93 -7.09
C LEU A 18 24.16 -15.80 -5.67
N ALA A 19 24.15 -14.60 -5.07
CA ALA A 19 24.76 -14.32 -3.76
C ALA A 19 23.74 -14.13 -2.62
N ALA A 20 22.47 -13.83 -2.92
CA ALA A 20 21.46 -13.56 -1.89
C ALA A 20 20.03 -14.02 -2.28
N PRO A 21 19.74 -15.34 -2.26
CA PRO A 21 18.39 -15.88 -2.51
C PRO A 21 17.32 -15.29 -1.58
N GLN A 22 17.73 -14.93 -0.35
CA GLN A 22 16.87 -14.38 0.69
C GLN A 22 16.36 -12.96 0.37
N LEU A 23 17.12 -12.18 -0.39
CA LEU A 23 16.73 -10.86 -0.86
C LEU A 23 15.58 -10.99 -1.86
N LEU A 24 15.67 -11.95 -2.79
CA LEU A 24 14.64 -12.20 -3.79
C LEU A 24 13.34 -12.71 -3.16
N SER A 25 13.43 -13.65 -2.21
CA SER A 25 12.26 -14.15 -1.49
C SER A 25 11.58 -13.04 -0.66
N GLY A 26 12.36 -12.22 0.04
CA GLY A 26 11.84 -11.09 0.82
C GLY A 26 11.12 -10.07 -0.06
N LEU A 27 11.70 -9.70 -1.19
CA LEU A 27 11.09 -8.78 -2.14
C LEU A 27 9.81 -9.35 -2.78
N SER A 28 9.81 -10.65 -3.11
CA SER A 28 8.63 -11.32 -3.67
C SER A 28 7.48 -11.35 -2.67
N SER A 29 7.75 -11.65 -1.39
CA SER A 29 6.73 -11.62 -0.33
C SER A 29 6.18 -10.21 -0.11
N ILE A 30 7.04 -9.19 -0.12
CA ILE A 30 6.58 -7.80 -0.04
C ILE A 30 5.70 -7.46 -1.24
N GLY A 31 6.13 -7.80 -2.46
CA GLY A 31 5.35 -7.60 -3.68
C GLY A 31 3.96 -8.24 -3.61
N THR A 32 3.87 -9.49 -3.15
CA THR A 32 2.59 -10.18 -2.95
C THR A 32 1.74 -9.51 -1.88
N ASN A 33 2.33 -9.12 -0.75
CA ASN A 33 1.61 -8.43 0.33
C ASN A 33 1.07 -7.07 -0.14
N LEU A 34 1.87 -6.30 -0.88
CA LEU A 34 1.43 -5.04 -1.47
C LEU A 34 0.34 -5.25 -2.52
N GLY A 35 0.42 -6.30 -3.34
CA GLY A 35 -0.67 -6.70 -4.24
C GLY A 35 -1.97 -7.00 -3.49
N ASN A 36 -1.89 -7.77 -2.41
CA ASN A 36 -3.04 -8.07 -1.55
C ASN A 36 -3.62 -6.81 -0.90
N LEU A 37 -2.76 -5.88 -0.47
CA LEU A 37 -3.17 -4.57 0.05
C LEU A 37 -4.00 -3.81 -0.98
N VAL A 38 -3.49 -3.72 -2.21
CA VAL A 38 -4.17 -3.07 -3.34
C VAL A 38 -5.54 -3.68 -3.55
N THR A 39 -5.63 -5.01 -3.64
CA THR A 39 -6.90 -5.70 -3.84
C THR A 39 -7.89 -5.40 -2.72
N GLN A 40 -7.49 -5.54 -1.46
CA GLN A 40 -8.39 -5.36 -0.31
C GLN A 40 -8.91 -3.93 -0.19
N VAL A 41 -8.03 -2.94 -0.33
CA VAL A 41 -8.42 -1.52 -0.28
C VAL A 41 -9.31 -1.17 -1.46
N THR A 42 -9.00 -1.67 -2.66
CA THR A 42 -9.85 -1.48 -3.85
C THR A 42 -11.24 -2.08 -3.66
N THR A 43 -11.34 -3.29 -3.10
CA THR A 43 -12.64 -3.91 -2.80
C THR A 43 -13.45 -3.08 -1.81
N LEU A 44 -12.84 -2.61 -0.72
CA LEU A 44 -13.51 -1.76 0.25
C LEU A 44 -14.03 -0.46 -0.39
N LEU A 45 -13.18 0.20 -1.17
CA LEU A 45 -13.54 1.43 -1.87
C LEU A 45 -14.67 1.20 -2.90
N ASN A 46 -14.64 0.10 -3.64
CA ASN A 46 -15.72 -0.27 -4.56
C ASN A 46 -17.02 -0.57 -3.82
N ASN A 47 -16.97 -1.29 -2.69
CA ASN A 47 -18.15 -1.56 -1.88
C ASN A 47 -18.78 -0.26 -1.37
N VAL A 48 -17.95 0.71 -0.97
CA VAL A 48 -18.43 2.05 -0.60
C VAL A 48 -19.08 2.72 -1.79
N LEU A 49 -18.43 2.72 -2.97
CA LEU A 49 -19.00 3.31 -4.18
C LEU A 49 -20.37 2.70 -4.53
N THR A 50 -20.51 1.38 -4.41
CA THR A 50 -21.79 0.69 -4.68
C THR A 50 -22.85 0.97 -3.63
N SER A 51 -22.45 1.20 -2.38
CA SER A 51 -23.38 1.52 -1.30
C SER A 51 -23.68 3.02 -1.22
N ALA A 52 -22.89 3.86 -1.88
CA ALA A 52 -23.05 5.31 -1.90
C ALA A 52 -24.00 5.73 -3.02
N GLY A 53 -24.86 6.71 -2.75
CA GLY A 53 -25.78 7.24 -3.76
C GLY A 53 -25.05 7.94 -4.92
N ALA A 54 -25.76 8.17 -6.03
CA ALA A 54 -25.19 8.75 -7.25
C ALA A 54 -24.43 10.06 -7.04
N THR A 55 -24.87 10.89 -6.08
CA THR A 55 -24.23 12.15 -5.70
C THR A 55 -22.86 11.95 -5.05
N THR A 56 -22.75 10.97 -4.16
CA THR A 56 -21.51 10.62 -3.45
C THR A 56 -20.54 9.87 -4.37
N ALA A 57 -21.05 9.12 -5.35
CA ALA A 57 -20.24 8.36 -6.31
C ALA A 57 -19.35 9.24 -7.19
N SER A 58 -19.81 10.44 -7.57
CA SER A 58 -19.02 11.40 -8.36
C SER A 58 -17.82 11.93 -7.57
N ILE A 59 -18.03 12.24 -6.29
CA ILE A 59 -16.97 12.69 -5.37
C ILE A 59 -15.98 11.55 -5.11
N LEU A 60 -16.48 10.33 -4.91
CA LEU A 60 -15.65 9.17 -4.68
C LEU A 60 -14.81 8.75 -5.87
N SER A 61 -15.28 8.94 -7.10
CA SER A 61 -14.56 8.55 -8.32
C SER A 61 -13.15 9.16 -8.39
N SER A 62 -13.02 10.45 -8.05
CA SER A 62 -11.73 11.15 -8.02
C SER A 62 -10.83 10.61 -6.90
N VAL A 63 -11.41 10.37 -5.73
CA VAL A 63 -10.69 9.86 -4.56
C VAL A 63 -10.25 8.40 -4.77
N LEU A 64 -11.09 7.57 -5.40
CA LEU A 64 -10.76 6.21 -5.81
C LEU A 64 -9.62 6.19 -6.81
N SER A 65 -9.70 7.05 -7.84
CA SER A 65 -8.67 7.12 -8.88
C SER A 65 -7.33 7.52 -8.30
N ASN A 66 -7.32 8.47 -7.36
CA ASN A 66 -6.13 8.87 -6.63
C ASN A 66 -5.61 7.75 -5.71
N ALA A 67 -6.50 7.11 -4.94
CA ALA A 67 -6.13 5.99 -4.05
C ALA A 67 -5.56 4.81 -4.85
N LEU A 68 -6.13 4.47 -6.00
CA LEU A 68 -5.64 3.44 -6.90
C LEU A 68 -4.26 3.82 -7.47
N SER A 69 -4.08 5.07 -7.92
CA SER A 69 -2.79 5.56 -8.39
C SER A 69 -1.71 5.45 -7.30
N LEU A 70 -2.04 5.81 -6.06
CA LEU A 70 -1.14 5.70 -4.91
C LEU A 70 -0.87 4.24 -4.54
N LEU A 71 -1.86 3.36 -4.64
CA LEU A 71 -1.71 1.91 -4.45
C LEU A 71 -0.73 1.30 -5.47
N PHE A 72 -0.83 1.70 -6.74
CA PHE A 72 0.19 1.34 -7.74
C PHE A 72 1.54 2.01 -7.45
N GLY A 73 1.53 3.23 -6.92
CA GLY A 73 2.72 3.94 -6.44
C GLY A 73 3.45 3.18 -5.34
N VAL A 74 2.72 2.56 -4.41
CA VAL A 74 3.29 1.72 -3.32
C VAL A 74 4.02 0.51 -3.90
N VAL A 75 3.44 -0.16 -4.89
CA VAL A 75 4.10 -1.28 -5.58
C VAL A 75 5.34 -0.81 -6.34
N ASN A 76 5.29 0.36 -6.98
CA ASN A 76 6.47 0.93 -7.66
C ASN A 76 7.56 1.37 -6.68
N ALA A 77 7.19 1.91 -5.52
CA ALA A 77 8.11 2.26 -4.43
C ALA A 77 8.81 1.04 -3.83
N ALA A 78 8.27 -0.17 -4.04
CA ALA A 78 8.94 -1.42 -3.68
C ALA A 78 10.27 -1.61 -4.45
N GLY A 79 10.45 -0.97 -5.60
CA GLY A 79 11.74 -0.94 -6.30
C GLY A 79 12.86 -0.31 -5.47
N SER A 80 12.54 0.63 -4.58
CA SER A 80 13.50 1.22 -3.64
C SER A 80 13.95 0.25 -2.55
N LEU A 81 13.24 -0.86 -2.35
CA LEU A 81 13.58 -1.89 -1.35
C LEU A 81 14.76 -2.77 -1.80
N LEU A 82 15.11 -2.73 -3.10
CA LEU A 82 16.24 -3.48 -3.66
C LEU A 82 17.59 -3.07 -3.06
N SER A 83 17.71 -1.86 -2.54
CA SER A 83 18.94 -1.35 -1.94
C SER A 83 19.04 -1.58 -0.43
N LEU A 84 18.04 -2.23 0.18
CA LEU A 84 18.00 -2.44 1.63
C LEU A 84 18.85 -3.63 2.08
N PRO A 85 19.49 -3.53 3.26
CA PRO A 85 20.05 -4.70 3.94
C PRO A 85 18.96 -5.75 4.23
N SER A 86 19.33 -7.04 4.21
CA SER A 86 18.40 -8.15 4.44
C SER A 86 17.66 -8.06 5.78
N ALA A 87 18.32 -7.59 6.85
CA ALA A 87 17.69 -7.39 8.16
C ALA A 87 16.60 -6.30 8.11
N THR A 88 16.88 -5.16 7.46
CA THR A 88 15.89 -4.10 7.25
C THR A 88 14.74 -4.59 6.37
N LEU A 89 15.05 -5.35 5.31
CA LEU A 89 14.04 -5.92 4.43
C LEU A 89 13.11 -6.89 5.16
N ALA A 90 13.65 -7.73 6.05
CA ALA A 90 12.86 -8.63 6.88
C ALA A 90 11.91 -7.85 7.82
N THR A 91 12.40 -6.78 8.45
CA THR A 91 11.57 -5.90 9.27
C THR A 91 10.47 -5.22 8.45
N VAL A 92 10.81 -4.67 7.28
CA VAL A 92 9.83 -4.07 6.36
C VAL A 92 8.78 -5.09 5.93
N ASN A 93 9.19 -6.31 5.57
CA ASN A 93 8.25 -7.38 5.21
C ASN A 93 7.32 -7.74 6.36
N SER A 94 7.84 -7.80 7.59
CA SER A 94 7.02 -8.06 8.78
C SER A 94 6.00 -6.94 9.03
N LEU A 95 6.41 -5.67 8.89
CA LEU A 95 5.52 -4.52 9.04
C LEU A 95 4.42 -4.51 7.98
N VAL A 96 4.80 -4.70 6.71
CA VAL A 96 3.85 -4.74 5.59
C VAL A 96 2.88 -5.92 5.74
N SER A 97 3.39 -7.11 6.07
CA SER A 97 2.56 -8.30 6.27
C SER A 97 1.57 -8.12 7.43
N ASN A 98 2.01 -7.51 8.53
CA ASN A 98 1.13 -7.19 9.66
C ASN A 98 -0.01 -6.24 9.25
N ALA A 99 0.32 -5.15 8.56
CA ALA A 99 -0.67 -4.19 8.07
C ALA A 99 -1.68 -4.83 7.12
N VAL A 100 -1.22 -5.67 6.18
CA VAL A 100 -2.10 -6.41 5.27
C VAL A 100 -3.03 -7.35 6.01
N ASN A 101 -2.54 -8.06 7.03
CA ASN A 101 -3.38 -8.94 7.83
C ASN A 101 -4.44 -8.16 8.62
N GLN A 102 -4.10 -7.00 9.17
CA GLN A 102 -5.05 -6.12 9.85
C GLN A 102 -6.10 -5.58 8.88
N ILE A 103 -5.70 -5.09 7.70
CA ILE A 103 -6.63 -4.58 6.68
C ILE A 103 -7.54 -5.69 6.17
N ARG A 104 -7.03 -6.92 6.03
CA ARG A 104 -7.85 -8.08 5.67
C ARG A 104 -8.92 -8.36 6.71
N ALA A 105 -8.56 -8.31 7.98
CA ALA A 105 -9.52 -8.51 9.07
C ALA A 105 -10.59 -7.41 9.09
N VAL A 106 -10.19 -6.16 8.86
CA VAL A 106 -11.11 -5.02 8.73
C VAL A 106 -12.04 -5.21 7.53
N ALA A 107 -11.51 -5.56 6.37
CA ALA A 107 -12.29 -5.79 5.15
C ALA A 107 -13.30 -6.93 5.32
N ALA A 108 -12.89 -8.02 5.97
CA ALA A 108 -13.79 -9.14 6.28
C ALA A 108 -14.94 -8.75 7.22
N GLY A 109 -14.71 -7.79 8.13
CA GLY A 109 -15.72 -7.30 9.08
C GLY A 109 -16.57 -6.13 8.57
N ALA A 110 -16.24 -5.52 7.43
CA ALA A 110 -16.81 -4.25 6.98
C ALA A 110 -18.25 -4.33 6.45
N GLY A 111 -18.78 -5.53 6.19
CA GLY A 111 -20.10 -5.71 5.58
C GLY A 111 -20.24 -5.01 4.22
N THR A 112 -21.44 -4.57 3.88
CA THR A 112 -21.76 -3.93 2.58
C THR A 112 -22.52 -2.60 2.70
N THR A 113 -22.76 -2.11 3.92
CA THR A 113 -23.53 -0.87 4.15
C THR A 113 -22.61 0.29 4.47
N LEU A 114 -22.98 1.52 4.13
CA LEU A 114 -22.20 2.72 4.50
C LEU A 114 -21.90 2.78 6.01
N SER A 115 -22.87 2.43 6.86
CA SER A 115 -22.70 2.45 8.33
C SER A 115 -21.57 1.53 8.83
N THR A 116 -21.23 0.48 8.08
CA THR A 116 -20.17 -0.47 8.44
C THR A 116 -18.89 -0.25 7.62
N LEU A 117 -19.03 0.22 6.38
CA LEU A 117 -17.91 0.48 5.48
C LEU A 117 -17.14 1.76 5.84
N LEU A 118 -17.79 2.82 6.34
CA LEU A 118 -17.10 4.05 6.75
C LEU A 118 -16.14 3.80 7.93
N PRO A 119 -16.58 3.15 9.04
CA PRO A 119 -15.68 2.74 10.11
C PRO A 119 -14.54 1.84 9.62
N ALA A 120 -14.82 0.93 8.68
CA ALA A 120 -13.80 0.08 8.09
C ALA A 120 -12.74 0.88 7.32
N LEU A 121 -13.14 1.85 6.49
CA LEU A 121 -12.19 2.76 5.81
C LEU A 121 -11.38 3.60 6.80
N GLY A 122 -12.00 4.09 7.88
CA GLY A 122 -11.28 4.80 8.95
C GLY A 122 -10.23 3.92 9.64
N ASN A 123 -10.55 2.65 9.88
CA ASN A 123 -9.58 1.68 10.41
C ASN A 123 -8.44 1.42 9.41
N VAL A 124 -8.74 1.26 8.11
CA VAL A 124 -7.72 1.12 7.06
C VAL A 124 -6.80 2.33 7.01
N GLN A 125 -7.35 3.54 7.09
CA GLN A 125 -6.57 4.78 7.16
C GLN A 125 -5.60 4.75 8.35
N ASN A 126 -6.08 4.39 9.54
CA ASN A 126 -5.24 4.31 10.73
C ASN A 126 -4.12 3.28 10.58
N ILE A 127 -4.42 2.09 10.04
CA ILE A 127 -3.42 1.04 9.80
C ILE A 127 -2.35 1.51 8.81
N LEU A 128 -2.74 2.17 7.71
CA LEU A 128 -1.81 2.72 6.73
C LEU A 128 -0.94 3.83 7.33
N GLY A 129 -1.52 4.71 8.15
CA GLY A 129 -0.78 5.73 8.89
C GLY A 129 0.22 5.14 9.88
N SER A 130 -0.17 4.11 10.63
CA SER A 130 0.74 3.37 11.51
C SER A 130 1.86 2.69 10.74
N LEU A 131 1.58 2.07 9.59
CA LEU A 131 2.61 1.48 8.74
C LEU A 131 3.60 2.54 8.26
N ALA A 132 3.12 3.69 7.76
CA ALA A 132 3.99 4.79 7.33
C ALA A 132 4.87 5.31 8.47
N ASN A 133 4.32 5.48 9.68
CA ASN A 133 5.08 5.90 10.86
C ASN A 133 6.13 4.86 11.26
N ASN A 134 5.78 3.57 11.28
CA ASN A 134 6.72 2.50 11.59
C ASN A 134 7.85 2.40 10.56
N LEU A 135 7.55 2.62 9.28
CA LEU A 135 8.58 2.69 8.22
C LEU A 135 9.46 3.93 8.38
N GLY A 136 8.89 5.07 8.76
CA GLY A 136 9.64 6.29 9.07
C GLY A 136 10.57 6.13 10.28
N ALA A 137 10.14 5.38 11.30
CA ALA A 137 10.93 5.10 12.49
C ALA A 137 12.19 4.25 12.22
N LEU A 138 12.22 3.51 11.10
CA LEU A 138 13.44 2.81 10.66
C LEU A 138 14.54 3.79 10.19
N ASN A 139 14.19 5.04 9.90
CA ASN A 139 15.10 6.11 9.47
C ASN A 139 15.98 5.71 8.27
N VAL A 140 15.39 5.00 7.29
CA VAL A 140 16.09 4.54 6.09
C VAL A 140 15.67 5.37 4.88
N PRO A 141 16.59 6.10 4.21
CA PRO A 141 16.25 6.97 3.08
C PRO A 141 15.54 6.25 1.93
N ALA A 142 15.87 4.99 1.68
CA ALA A 142 15.25 4.18 0.65
C ALA A 142 13.76 3.86 0.92
N LEU A 143 13.28 4.03 2.16
CA LEU A 143 11.87 3.85 2.54
C LEU A 143 11.04 5.13 2.40
N VAL A 144 11.67 6.30 2.24
CA VAL A 144 10.98 7.60 2.15
C VAL A 144 9.93 7.63 1.04
N PRO A 145 10.17 7.10 -0.18
CA PRO A 145 9.14 7.06 -1.21
C PRO A 145 7.91 6.25 -0.77
N LEU A 146 8.14 5.05 -0.21
CA LEU A 146 7.09 4.16 0.27
C LEU A 146 6.29 4.81 1.41
N GLN A 147 6.98 5.41 2.38
CA GLN A 147 6.37 6.15 3.47
C GLN A 147 5.48 7.29 2.95
N SER A 148 6.01 8.12 2.05
CA SER A 148 5.28 9.25 1.47
C SER A 148 4.00 8.80 0.77
N THR A 149 4.09 7.75 -0.06
CA THR A 149 2.92 7.20 -0.77
C THR A 149 1.89 6.62 0.20
N LEU A 150 2.31 5.91 1.25
CA LEU A 150 1.39 5.38 2.27
C LEU A 150 0.69 6.47 3.07
N THR A 151 1.42 7.52 3.47
CA THR A 151 0.84 8.69 4.14
C THR A 151 -0.18 9.39 3.24
N GLN A 152 0.15 9.57 1.96
CA GLN A 152 -0.74 10.20 1.01
C GLN A 152 -1.99 9.35 0.74
N LEU A 153 -1.84 8.02 0.68
CA LEU A 153 -2.96 7.09 0.57
C LEU A 153 -3.87 7.16 1.80
N ALA A 154 -3.31 7.14 3.01
CA ALA A 154 -4.08 7.29 4.25
C ALA A 154 -4.87 8.61 4.27
N SER A 155 -4.23 9.72 3.88
CA SER A 155 -4.89 11.04 3.78
C SER A 155 -6.02 11.06 2.76
N THR A 156 -5.80 10.43 1.60
CA THR A 156 -6.80 10.33 0.52
C THR A 156 -8.02 9.53 0.98
N ILE A 157 -7.81 8.40 1.68
CA ILE A 157 -8.90 7.61 2.28
C ILE A 157 -9.63 8.42 3.35
N GLY A 158 -8.91 9.14 4.20
CA GLY A 158 -9.52 10.01 5.22
C GLY A 158 -10.41 11.11 4.62
N THR A 159 -9.97 11.69 3.51
CA THR A 159 -10.78 12.66 2.75
C THR A 159 -12.02 12.00 2.18
N ALA A 160 -11.92 10.78 1.63
CA ALA A 160 -13.06 9.99 1.17
C ALA A 160 -14.09 9.81 2.29
N VAL A 161 -13.64 9.34 3.47
CA VAL A 161 -14.51 9.11 4.63
C VAL A 161 -15.20 10.41 5.04
N GLY A 162 -14.45 11.51 5.17
CA GLY A 162 -14.99 12.81 5.55
C GLY A 162 -16.05 13.32 4.56
N GLN A 163 -15.84 13.13 3.27
CA GLN A 163 -16.78 13.53 2.21
C GLN A 163 -18.05 12.66 2.15
N ILE A 164 -18.00 11.41 2.63
CA ILE A 164 -19.19 10.54 2.69
C ILE A 164 -19.99 10.77 3.97
N SER A 165 -19.31 11.11 5.07
CA SER A 165 -19.94 11.32 6.38
C SER A 165 -20.59 12.70 6.55
N GLY A 166 -20.19 13.68 5.74
CA GLY A 166 -20.74 15.04 5.73
C GLY A 166 -21.86 15.21 4.72
#